data_AF-A0A3M0YXI3-F1
#
_entry.id   AF-A0A3M0YXI3-F1
#
_cell.length_a   1.000
_cell.length_b   1.000
_cell.length_c   1.000
_cell.angle_alpha   90.00
_cell.angle_beta   90.00
_cell.angle_gamma   90.00
#
_symmetry.space_group_name_H-M   'P 1'
#
loop_
_entity.id
_entity.type
_entity.pdbx_description
1 polymer ?
#
loop_
_entity_poly.entity_id
_entity_poly.type
_entity_poly.pdbx_seq_one_letter_code
_entity_poly.pdbx_strand_id
1 'polypeptide(L)'
;MSRDNVRKLQRRLYRRLANTALFLDTNEPRFTDFQRAYYNCYRELAIFKVLRGRGARDAAIRLGQRLLRRAIRFELVEIVVMVARELQLYAGTVRNDPKEAARYARLVTDYLEVLTAEIKAEHYYQDLVHRVRSRTARAETIALAREYAAELEALVQRFDSYKLYLYAYNLFLLRYELESDYEQMMEQADRVVRHFQEKKHLTSNTAIFSFLFRMLVAQIQLGRYDEGRQTAVRCLSLVAEGTPNWFYSMINYIILSLHKGDYAQACALLEEAASNKQLRYQDARIIEQFKLLEAMLHYLHKIGKLDKAPAPAGMARKFRLSRFLNDVPVFSKDKRGTNVTILIIQILFLLEKREYEQVVDRLEALRVYAHRYLRKDETFRSNVFIKMLSVLPVARFHRTQAARRARPLLKRLEEVPLSRSMLGADIEVLPYEKLWEFVLDSLGTR
;
A
#
# COMPACT_ATOMS: atom_id res chain seq x y z
N MET A 1 -30.32 -12.27 -21.87
CA MET A 1 -31.11 -11.87 -20.66
C MET A 1 -31.38 -10.37 -20.73
N SER A 2 -32.62 -9.92 -20.51
CA SER A 2 -32.93 -8.48 -20.32
C SER A 2 -32.12 -7.88 -19.16
N ARG A 3 -31.74 -6.60 -19.27
CA ARG A 3 -31.07 -5.83 -18.19
C ARG A 3 -31.79 -5.96 -16.85
N ASP A 4 -33.12 -6.03 -16.86
CA ASP A 4 -33.93 -6.19 -15.66
C ASP A 4 -33.81 -7.58 -15.05
N ASN A 5 -33.66 -8.62 -15.87
CA ASN A 5 -33.44 -9.99 -15.38
C ASN A 5 -32.05 -10.11 -14.74
N VAL A 6 -31.04 -9.41 -15.25
CA VAL A 6 -29.70 -9.34 -14.64
C VAL A 6 -29.76 -8.62 -13.28
N ARG A 7 -30.44 -7.46 -13.20
CA ARG A 7 -30.61 -6.72 -11.92
C ARG A 7 -31.36 -7.54 -10.87
N LYS A 8 -32.43 -8.24 -11.27
CA LYS A 8 -33.18 -9.15 -10.37
C LYS A 8 -32.29 -10.29 -9.87
N LEU A 9 -31.48 -10.89 -10.73
CA LEU A 9 -30.54 -11.94 -10.37
C LEU A 9 -29.48 -11.43 -9.39
N GLN A 10 -28.87 -10.27 -9.67
CA GLN A 10 -27.90 -9.62 -8.78
C GLN A 10 -28.50 -9.35 -7.39
N ARG A 11 -29.72 -8.81 -7.33
CA ARG A 11 -30.43 -8.55 -6.07
C ARG A 11 -30.71 -9.84 -5.30
N ARG A 12 -31.11 -10.91 -5.98
CA ARG A 12 -31.34 -12.23 -5.35
C ARG A 12 -30.04 -12.82 -4.82
N LEU A 13 -28.97 -12.73 -5.59
CA LEU A 13 -27.64 -13.20 -5.19
C LEU A 13 -27.13 -12.44 -3.97
N TYR A 14 -27.23 -11.10 -3.99
CA TYR A 14 -26.86 -10.24 -2.87
C TYR A 14 -27.64 -10.60 -1.60
N ARG A 15 -28.97 -10.75 -1.69
CA ARG A 15 -29.80 -11.16 -0.54
C ARG A 15 -29.39 -12.53 0.00
N ARG A 16 -29.13 -13.50 -0.88
CA ARG A 16 -28.68 -14.84 -0.47
C ARG A 16 -27.31 -14.77 0.21
N LEU A 17 -26.38 -14.00 -0.35
CA LEU A 17 -25.05 -13.78 0.24
C LEU A 17 -25.17 -13.16 1.64
N ALA A 18 -25.95 -12.09 1.79
CA ALA A 18 -26.16 -11.42 3.07
C ALA A 18 -26.76 -12.36 4.13
N ASN A 19 -27.76 -13.17 3.78
CA ASN A 19 -28.35 -14.14 4.70
C ASN A 19 -27.35 -15.25 5.07
N THR A 20 -26.56 -15.71 4.10
CA THR A 20 -25.59 -16.80 4.32
C THR A 20 -24.39 -16.33 5.13
N ALA A 21 -24.01 -15.04 5.06
CA ALA A 21 -22.88 -14.48 5.79
C ALA A 21 -23.03 -14.62 7.32
N LEU A 22 -24.26 -14.65 7.84
CA LEU A 22 -24.53 -14.91 9.27
C LEU A 22 -24.20 -16.35 9.69
N PHE A 23 -24.09 -17.27 8.72
CA PHE A 23 -23.77 -18.68 8.93
C PHE A 23 -22.34 -19.03 8.49
N LEU A 24 -21.46 -18.02 8.40
CA LEU A 24 -20.04 -18.24 8.11
C LEU A 24 -19.44 -19.23 9.13
N ASP A 25 -18.79 -20.28 8.62
CA ASP A 25 -18.01 -21.19 9.46
C ASP A 25 -16.65 -20.55 9.77
N THR A 26 -16.51 -20.08 11.00
CA THR A 26 -15.29 -19.42 11.46
C THR A 26 -14.24 -20.43 11.93
N ASN A 27 -14.54 -21.73 11.99
CA ASN A 27 -13.59 -22.75 12.45
C ASN A 27 -12.56 -23.16 11.39
N GLU A 28 -12.67 -22.63 10.16
CA GLU A 28 -11.70 -22.91 9.11
C GLU A 28 -10.27 -22.47 9.52
N PRO A 29 -9.22 -23.26 9.22
CA PRO A 29 -7.83 -22.95 9.60
C PRO A 29 -7.31 -21.60 9.10
N ARG A 30 -7.91 -21.04 8.03
CA ARG A 30 -7.51 -19.75 7.45
C ARG A 30 -7.79 -18.54 8.34
N PHE A 31 -8.69 -18.66 9.32
CA PHE A 31 -9.02 -17.53 10.20
C PHE A 31 -8.06 -17.45 11.37
N THR A 32 -7.58 -16.24 11.68
CA THR A 32 -6.85 -15.97 12.92
C THR A 32 -7.80 -16.00 14.12
N ASP A 33 -7.26 -16.13 15.33
CA ASP A 33 -8.05 -16.09 16.57
C ASP A 33 -8.87 -14.78 16.69
N PHE A 34 -8.25 -13.66 16.33
CA PHE A 34 -8.94 -12.37 16.27
C PHE A 34 -10.08 -12.37 15.25
N GLN A 35 -9.86 -12.86 14.02
CA GLN A 35 -10.92 -12.93 12.99
C GLN A 35 -12.09 -13.81 13.43
N ARG A 36 -11.80 -14.98 14.03
CA ARG A 36 -12.82 -15.85 14.62
C ARG A 36 -13.64 -15.11 15.67
N ALA A 37 -12.97 -14.43 16.60
CA ALA A 37 -13.62 -13.67 17.65
C ALA A 37 -14.47 -12.53 17.08
N TYR A 38 -13.93 -11.76 16.12
CA TYR A 38 -14.58 -10.66 15.44
C TYR A 38 -15.91 -11.12 14.81
N TYR A 39 -15.88 -12.07 13.88
CA TYR A 39 -17.08 -12.53 13.17
C TYR A 39 -18.10 -13.15 14.12
N ASN A 40 -17.64 -14.00 15.04
CA ASN A 40 -18.54 -14.61 16.01
C ASN A 40 -19.17 -13.56 16.94
N CYS A 41 -18.47 -12.48 17.30
CA CYS A 41 -18.97 -11.49 18.27
C CYS A 41 -20.05 -10.63 17.63
N TYR A 42 -19.85 -10.20 16.38
CA TYR A 42 -20.89 -9.48 15.63
C TYR A 42 -22.12 -10.37 15.37
N ARG A 43 -21.92 -11.67 15.08
CA ARG A 43 -23.04 -12.62 14.95
C ARG A 43 -23.82 -12.75 16.27
N GLU A 44 -23.11 -12.96 17.38
CA GLU A 44 -23.74 -13.05 18.70
C GLU A 44 -24.41 -11.75 19.13
N LEU A 45 -23.86 -10.59 18.76
CA LEU A 45 -24.46 -9.28 19.01
C LEU A 45 -25.80 -9.14 18.28
N ALA A 46 -25.87 -9.56 17.02
CA ALA A 46 -27.11 -9.57 16.26
C ALA A 46 -28.17 -10.48 16.92
N ILE A 47 -27.79 -11.71 17.29
CA ILE A 47 -28.68 -12.64 17.99
C ILE A 47 -29.13 -12.05 19.33
N PHE A 48 -28.22 -11.46 20.10
CA PHE A 48 -28.51 -10.79 21.37
C PHE A 48 -29.57 -9.71 21.20
N LYS A 49 -29.41 -8.82 20.22
CA LYS A 49 -30.37 -7.75 19.92
C LYS A 49 -31.74 -8.30 19.49
N VAL A 50 -31.77 -9.36 18.69
CA VAL A 50 -33.02 -10.02 18.27
C VAL A 50 -33.74 -10.67 19.46
N LEU A 51 -33.04 -11.44 20.30
CA LEU A 51 -33.62 -12.08 21.48
C LEU A 51 -34.18 -11.04 22.45
N ARG A 52 -33.46 -9.94 22.66
CA ARG A 52 -33.94 -8.78 23.45
C ARG A 52 -35.23 -8.21 22.87
N GLY A 53 -35.23 -7.88 21.57
CA GLY A 53 -36.39 -7.29 20.90
C GLY A 53 -37.61 -8.21 20.88
N ARG A 54 -37.42 -9.54 20.94
CA ARG A 54 -38.48 -10.54 21.03
C ARG A 54 -38.92 -10.86 22.47
N GLY A 55 -38.32 -10.23 23.48
CA GLY A 55 -38.67 -10.46 24.88
C GLY A 55 -38.10 -11.76 25.48
N ALA A 56 -37.21 -12.48 24.79
CA ALA A 56 -36.53 -13.68 25.30
C ALA A 56 -35.40 -13.29 26.27
N ARG A 57 -35.78 -12.69 27.41
CA ARG A 57 -34.88 -11.96 28.32
C ARG A 57 -33.74 -12.83 28.86
N ASP A 58 -34.05 -13.97 29.49
CA ASP A 58 -33.03 -14.82 30.13
C ASP A 58 -32.00 -15.36 29.15
N ALA A 59 -32.46 -15.77 27.96
CA ALA A 59 -31.59 -16.22 26.89
C ALA A 59 -30.68 -15.08 26.41
N ALA A 60 -31.24 -13.88 26.25
CA ALA A 60 -30.47 -12.70 25.85
C ALA A 60 -29.41 -12.33 26.88
N ILE A 61 -29.72 -12.33 28.19
CA ILE A 61 -28.76 -11.93 29.23
C ILE A 61 -27.61 -12.92 29.31
N ARG A 62 -27.90 -14.23 29.32
CA ARG A 62 -26.86 -15.27 29.32
C ARG A 62 -25.95 -15.15 28.10
N LEU A 63 -26.51 -14.85 26.92
CA LEU A 63 -25.73 -14.58 25.73
C LEU A 63 -24.91 -13.30 25.89
N GLY A 64 -25.52 -12.20 26.32
CA GLY A 64 -24.89 -10.90 26.50
C GLY A 64 -23.71 -10.94 27.48
N GLN A 65 -23.82 -11.64 28.60
CA GLN A 65 -22.71 -11.80 29.56
C GLN A 65 -21.53 -12.59 29.00
N ARG A 66 -21.79 -13.61 28.17
CA ARG A 66 -20.73 -14.36 27.47
C ARG A 66 -20.08 -13.51 26.37
N LEU A 67 -20.91 -12.84 25.57
CA LEU A 67 -20.49 -11.92 24.52
C LEU A 67 -19.63 -10.79 25.09
N LEU A 68 -20.05 -10.17 26.19
CA LEU A 68 -19.31 -9.09 26.85
C LEU A 68 -17.92 -9.54 27.30
N ARG A 69 -17.82 -10.70 27.95
CA ARG A 69 -16.51 -11.27 28.35
C ARG A 69 -15.60 -11.50 27.14
N ARG A 70 -16.14 -12.01 26.04
CA ARG A 70 -15.34 -12.22 24.82
C ARG A 70 -14.98 -10.91 24.14
N ALA A 71 -15.90 -9.95 24.08
CA ALA A 71 -15.65 -8.63 23.50
C ALA A 71 -14.56 -7.86 24.27
N ILE A 72 -14.57 -7.92 25.61
CA ILE A 72 -13.49 -7.37 26.45
C ILE A 72 -12.17 -8.06 26.14
N ARG A 73 -12.13 -9.40 26.13
CA ARG A 73 -10.92 -10.17 25.85
C ARG A 73 -10.28 -9.84 24.50
N PHE A 74 -11.09 -9.53 23.49
CA PHE A 74 -10.62 -9.23 22.13
C PHE A 74 -10.63 -7.73 21.79
N GLU A 75 -10.77 -6.87 22.81
CA GLU A 75 -10.77 -5.40 22.66
C GLU A 75 -11.79 -4.91 21.59
N LEU A 76 -12.94 -5.56 21.48
CA LEU A 76 -14.05 -5.14 20.61
C LEU A 76 -14.89 -4.08 21.33
N VAL A 77 -14.27 -2.93 21.58
CA VAL A 77 -14.75 -1.84 22.46
C VAL A 77 -16.19 -1.41 22.15
N GLU A 78 -16.54 -1.25 20.87
CA GLU A 78 -17.90 -0.92 20.45
C GLU A 78 -18.94 -1.93 20.97
N ILE A 79 -18.64 -3.24 20.85
CA ILE A 79 -19.51 -4.31 21.33
C ILE A 79 -19.59 -4.29 22.86
N VAL A 80 -18.47 -4.02 23.54
CA VAL A 80 -18.43 -3.88 25.00
C VAL A 80 -19.42 -2.81 25.46
N VAL A 81 -19.34 -1.60 24.90
CA VAL A 81 -20.25 -0.49 25.23
C VAL A 81 -21.69 -0.85 24.91
N MET A 82 -21.97 -1.39 23.71
CA MET A 82 -23.33 -1.74 23.29
C MET A 82 -24.00 -2.79 24.19
N VAL A 83 -23.24 -3.81 24.62
CA VAL A 83 -23.78 -4.90 25.44
C VAL A 83 -23.84 -4.49 26.91
N ALA A 84 -22.83 -3.81 27.43
CA ALA A 84 -22.81 -3.35 28.83
C ALA A 84 -23.98 -2.40 29.14
N ARG A 85 -24.31 -1.47 28.23
CA ARG A 85 -25.48 -0.58 28.38
C ARG A 85 -26.80 -1.34 28.52
N GLU A 86 -26.98 -2.39 27.74
CA GLU A 86 -28.21 -3.22 27.76
C GLU A 86 -28.28 -4.07 29.03
N LEU A 87 -27.16 -4.62 29.46
CA LEU A 87 -27.07 -5.40 30.70
C LEU A 87 -27.26 -4.51 31.93
N GLN A 88 -26.72 -3.29 31.93
CA GLN A 88 -26.95 -2.27 32.95
C GLN A 88 -28.45 -1.97 33.09
N LEU A 89 -29.11 -1.66 31.96
CA LEU A 89 -30.54 -1.35 31.94
C LEU A 89 -31.35 -2.50 32.51
N TYR A 90 -31.07 -3.74 32.07
CA TYR A 90 -31.77 -4.92 32.57
C TYR A 90 -31.53 -5.14 34.08
N ALA A 91 -30.29 -5.05 34.55
CA ALA A 91 -29.95 -5.22 35.96
C ALA A 91 -30.67 -4.20 36.84
N GLY A 92 -30.70 -2.93 36.44
CA GLY A 92 -31.33 -1.85 37.20
C GLY A 92 -32.86 -1.88 37.16
N THR A 93 -33.46 -2.15 36.00
CA THR A 93 -34.92 -1.97 35.81
C THR A 93 -35.74 -3.24 35.93
N VAL A 94 -35.16 -4.41 35.64
CA VAL A 94 -35.90 -5.68 35.61
C VAL A 94 -35.53 -6.55 36.80
N ARG A 95 -34.24 -6.69 37.10
CA ARG A 95 -33.77 -7.45 38.28
C ARG A 95 -33.76 -6.63 39.56
N ASN A 96 -33.76 -5.30 39.46
CA ASN A 96 -33.56 -4.39 40.59
C ASN A 96 -32.29 -4.72 41.40
N ASP A 97 -31.19 -5.02 40.69
CA ASP A 97 -29.87 -5.31 41.26
C ASP A 97 -28.94 -4.09 41.05
N PRO A 98 -28.88 -3.15 42.02
CA PRO A 98 -28.10 -1.92 41.87
C PRO A 98 -26.59 -2.18 41.82
N LYS A 99 -26.10 -3.26 42.44
CA LYS A 99 -24.67 -3.60 42.44
C LYS A 99 -24.24 -4.07 41.05
N GLU A 100 -25.02 -4.97 40.44
CA GLU A 100 -24.77 -5.43 39.08
C GLU A 100 -24.94 -4.30 38.06
N ALA A 101 -25.94 -3.44 38.23
CA ALA A 101 -26.14 -2.25 37.39
C ALA A 101 -24.94 -1.29 37.49
N ALA A 102 -24.44 -1.00 38.69
CA ALA A 102 -23.27 -0.14 38.89
C ALA A 102 -22.00 -0.72 38.26
N ARG A 103 -21.81 -2.05 38.32
CA ARG A 103 -20.69 -2.72 37.64
C ARG A 103 -20.72 -2.47 36.14
N TYR A 104 -21.88 -2.66 35.50
CA TYR A 104 -22.01 -2.41 34.06
C TYR A 104 -21.92 -0.92 33.72
N ALA A 105 -22.42 -0.02 34.58
CA ALA A 105 -22.28 1.42 34.40
C ALA A 105 -20.81 1.85 34.33
N ARG A 106 -19.95 1.32 35.23
CA ARG A 106 -18.50 1.59 35.18
C ARG A 106 -17.88 1.12 33.87
N LEU A 107 -18.20 -0.11 33.44
CA LEU A 107 -17.73 -0.61 32.13
C LEU A 107 -18.17 0.28 30.97
N VAL A 108 -19.41 0.81 31.01
CA VAL A 108 -19.87 1.75 29.98
C VAL A 108 -19.04 3.02 30.00
N THR A 109 -18.82 3.64 31.18
CA THR A 109 -18.01 4.85 31.30
C THR A 109 -16.58 4.63 30.80
N ASP A 110 -15.90 3.62 31.33
CA ASP A 110 -14.49 3.35 31.03
C ASP A 110 -14.28 3.07 29.53
N TYR A 111 -15.10 2.20 28.93
CA TYR A 111 -14.96 1.84 27.52
C TYR A 111 -15.53 2.89 26.56
N LEU A 112 -16.39 3.80 27.01
CA LEU A 112 -16.84 4.92 26.18
C LEU A 112 -15.72 5.93 25.94
N GLU A 113 -14.85 6.16 26.94
CA GLU A 113 -13.65 6.98 26.74
C GLU A 113 -12.71 6.35 25.70
N VAL A 114 -12.47 5.04 25.81
CA VAL A 114 -11.66 4.29 24.84
C VAL A 114 -12.28 4.35 23.44
N LEU A 115 -13.60 4.12 23.34
CA LEU A 115 -14.31 4.19 22.05
C LEU A 115 -14.20 5.56 21.40
N THR A 116 -14.29 6.62 22.21
CA THR A 116 -14.15 8.00 21.74
C THR A 116 -12.74 8.24 21.19
N ALA A 117 -11.71 7.73 21.86
CA ALA A 117 -10.33 7.78 21.38
C ALA A 117 -10.14 7.00 20.06
N GLU A 118 -10.71 5.79 19.96
CA GLU A 118 -10.67 4.97 18.73
C GLU A 118 -11.31 5.69 17.54
N ILE A 119 -12.53 6.24 17.74
CA ILE A 119 -13.27 6.97 16.70
C ILE A 119 -12.49 8.22 16.25
N LYS A 120 -11.87 8.93 17.20
CA LYS A 120 -11.07 10.12 16.91
C LYS A 120 -9.84 9.76 16.06
N ALA A 121 -9.11 8.70 16.44
CA ALA A 121 -7.97 8.20 15.67
C ALA A 121 -8.36 7.77 14.26
N GLU A 122 -9.47 7.03 14.13
CA GLU A 122 -10.03 6.63 12.84
C GLU A 122 -10.37 7.84 11.96
N HIS A 123 -11.05 8.84 12.53
CA HIS A 123 -11.43 10.05 11.81
C HIS A 123 -10.20 10.84 11.32
N TYR A 124 -9.21 11.07 12.20
CA TYR A 124 -7.98 11.78 11.85
C TYR A 124 -7.22 11.07 10.74
N TYR A 125 -7.10 9.74 10.81
CA TYR A 125 -6.46 8.96 9.76
C TYR A 125 -7.21 9.06 8.43
N GLN A 126 -8.54 8.94 8.44
CA GLN A 126 -9.36 9.03 7.24
C GLN A 126 -9.28 10.42 6.57
N ASP A 127 -9.36 11.50 7.36
CA ASP A 127 -9.25 12.86 6.85
C ASP A 127 -7.87 13.08 6.21
N LEU A 128 -6.80 12.67 6.88
CA LEU A 128 -5.45 12.82 6.36
C LEU A 128 -5.25 12.01 5.06
N VAL A 129 -5.68 10.75 5.01
CA VAL A 129 -5.63 9.93 3.78
C VAL A 129 -6.41 10.58 2.64
N HIS A 130 -7.57 11.18 2.92
CA HIS A 130 -8.35 11.89 1.92
C HIS A 130 -7.60 13.10 1.36
N ARG A 131 -7.00 13.93 2.22
CA ARG A 131 -6.22 15.12 1.82
C ARG A 131 -4.99 14.78 1.00
N VAL A 132 -4.26 13.73 1.38
CA VAL A 132 -3.12 13.24 0.62
C VAL A 132 -3.54 12.79 -0.78
N ARG A 133 -4.70 12.10 -0.90
CA ARG A 133 -5.25 11.68 -2.19
C ARG A 133 -5.78 12.84 -3.03
N SER A 134 -6.42 13.83 -2.41
CA SER A 134 -6.96 15.01 -3.10
C SER A 134 -5.89 16.04 -3.46
N ARG A 135 -4.64 15.84 -3.01
CA ARG A 135 -3.48 16.69 -3.29
C ARG A 135 -3.69 18.14 -2.82
N THR A 136 -4.35 18.33 -1.68
CA THR A 136 -4.53 19.62 -1.00
C THR A 136 -3.16 20.28 -0.71
N ALA A 137 -3.14 21.61 -0.51
CA ALA A 137 -1.92 22.36 -0.21
C ALA A 137 -1.07 21.64 0.85
N ARG A 138 0.15 21.30 0.45
CA ARG A 138 0.96 20.32 1.15
C ARG A 138 1.43 20.77 2.52
N ALA A 139 1.77 22.05 2.66
CA ALA A 139 2.21 22.61 3.94
C ALA A 139 1.09 22.52 4.99
N GLU A 140 -0.15 22.83 4.61
CA GLU A 140 -1.32 22.71 5.48
C GLU A 140 -1.56 21.25 5.89
N THR A 141 -1.42 20.32 4.94
CA THR A 141 -1.61 18.88 5.22
C THR A 141 -0.55 18.35 6.18
N ILE A 142 0.71 18.77 6.05
CA ILE A 142 1.79 18.41 6.99
C ILE A 142 1.55 19.01 8.37
N ALA A 143 1.15 20.29 8.44
CA ALA A 143 0.84 20.94 9.71
C ALA A 143 -0.30 20.23 10.45
N LEU A 144 -1.37 19.89 9.74
CA LEU A 144 -2.49 19.14 10.29
C LEU A 144 -2.09 17.73 10.74
N ALA A 145 -1.23 17.04 9.97
CA ALA A 145 -0.71 15.73 10.36
C ALA A 145 0.10 15.79 11.67
N ARG A 146 0.83 16.89 11.92
CA ARG A 146 1.55 17.11 13.19
C ARG A 146 0.60 17.33 14.35
N GLU A 147 -0.43 18.15 14.16
CA GLU A 147 -1.47 18.40 15.17
C GLU A 147 -2.18 17.09 15.55
N TYR A 148 -2.67 16.35 14.57
CA TYR A 148 -3.31 15.05 14.79
C TYR A 148 -2.38 14.06 15.47
N ALA A 149 -1.09 14.03 15.09
CA ALA A 149 -0.13 13.14 15.72
C ALA A 149 0.08 13.47 17.20
N ALA A 150 0.24 14.75 17.55
CA ALA A 150 0.46 15.17 18.94
C ALA A 150 -0.72 14.79 19.86
N GLU A 151 -1.97 14.97 19.37
CA GLU A 151 -3.15 14.56 20.14
C GLU A 151 -3.24 13.04 20.31
N LEU A 152 -2.91 12.28 19.26
CA LEU A 152 -2.97 10.82 19.29
C LEU A 152 -1.84 10.20 20.12
N GLU A 153 -0.67 10.82 20.18
CA GLU A 153 0.41 10.41 21.09
C GLU A 153 -0.06 10.44 22.55
N ALA A 154 -0.76 11.50 22.97
CA ALA A 154 -1.34 11.59 24.32
C ALA A 154 -2.40 10.51 24.58
N LEU A 155 -3.23 10.19 23.58
CA LEU A 155 -4.25 9.15 23.70
C LEU A 155 -3.65 7.74 23.78
N VAL A 156 -2.63 7.45 22.99
CA VAL A 156 -1.91 6.15 23.00
C VAL A 156 -1.18 5.93 24.33
N GLN A 157 -0.72 6.99 24.98
CA GLN A 157 -0.15 6.89 26.34
C GLN A 157 -1.21 6.60 27.41
N ARG A 158 -2.44 7.08 27.21
CA ARG A 158 -3.54 6.92 28.18
C ARG A 158 -4.29 5.61 28.00
N PHE A 159 -4.48 5.14 26.77
CA PHE A 159 -5.33 3.99 26.45
C PHE A 159 -4.57 2.93 25.67
N ASP A 160 -4.63 1.70 26.16
CA ASP A 160 -4.11 0.51 25.47
C ASP A 160 -5.25 -0.18 24.71
N SER A 161 -5.45 0.20 23.44
CA SER A 161 -6.48 -0.34 22.55
C SER A 161 -5.92 -0.69 21.17
N TYR A 162 -6.28 -1.88 20.68
CA TYR A 162 -5.93 -2.38 19.35
C TYR A 162 -6.30 -1.39 18.23
N LYS A 163 -7.53 -0.90 18.19
CA LYS A 163 -7.99 0.01 17.12
C LYS A 163 -7.32 1.38 17.24
N LEU A 164 -7.13 1.89 18.46
CA LEU A 164 -6.43 3.14 18.68
C LEU A 164 -5.00 3.07 18.14
N TYR A 165 -4.26 2.02 18.52
CA TYR A 165 -2.91 1.79 18.01
C TYR A 165 -2.90 1.62 16.48
N LEU A 166 -3.85 0.85 15.94
CA LEU A 166 -3.94 0.63 14.49
C LEU A 166 -4.03 1.93 13.70
N TYR A 167 -4.94 2.82 14.10
CA TYR A 167 -5.16 4.09 13.38
C TYR A 167 -4.11 5.15 13.71
N ALA A 168 -3.72 5.29 14.98
CA ALA A 168 -2.73 6.27 15.40
C ALA A 168 -1.38 6.03 14.74
N TYR A 169 -0.86 4.79 14.76
CA TYR A 169 0.43 4.51 14.13
C TYR A 169 0.37 4.58 12.61
N ASN A 170 -0.75 4.23 11.96
CA ASN A 170 -0.89 4.46 10.52
C ASN A 170 -0.86 5.96 10.17
N LEU A 171 -1.41 6.81 11.04
CA LEU A 171 -1.30 8.27 10.91
C LEU A 171 0.14 8.74 11.13
N PHE A 172 0.83 8.25 12.15
CA PHE A 172 2.24 8.60 12.40
C PHE A 172 3.12 8.26 11.20
N LEU A 173 2.97 7.04 10.64
CA LEU A 173 3.71 6.65 9.44
C LEU A 173 3.38 7.55 8.24
N LEU A 174 2.12 7.93 8.06
CA LEU A 174 1.72 8.84 6.98
C LEU A 174 2.31 10.25 7.19
N ARG A 175 2.40 10.74 8.42
CA ARG A 175 3.07 12.01 8.73
C ARG A 175 4.53 11.98 8.29
N TYR A 176 5.27 10.97 8.72
CA TYR A 176 6.70 10.85 8.39
C TYR A 176 6.93 10.66 6.89
N GLU A 177 6.06 9.93 6.20
CA GLU A 177 6.08 9.81 4.73
C GLU A 177 5.93 11.18 4.04
N LEU A 178 5.00 12.03 4.50
CA LEU A 178 4.80 13.39 3.97
C LEU A 178 5.98 14.33 4.24
N GLU A 179 6.70 14.09 5.33
CA GLU A 179 7.91 14.80 5.73
C GLU A 179 9.18 14.22 5.10
N SER A 180 9.07 13.08 4.42
CA SER A 180 10.20 12.31 3.90
C SER A 180 11.21 11.87 4.98
N ASP A 181 10.73 11.70 6.22
CA ASP A 181 11.50 11.20 7.35
C ASP A 181 11.34 9.68 7.46
N TYR A 182 11.95 8.98 6.51
CA TYR A 182 11.86 7.52 6.42
C TYR A 182 12.58 6.80 7.58
N GLU A 183 13.51 7.46 8.27
CA GLU A 183 14.18 6.91 9.46
C GLU A 183 13.21 6.78 10.63
N GLN A 184 12.55 7.87 11.00
CA GLN A 184 11.54 7.84 12.06
C GLN A 184 10.34 6.96 11.69
N MET A 185 9.99 6.90 10.41
CA MET A 185 8.96 6.00 9.90
C MET A 185 9.29 4.52 10.20
N MET A 186 10.52 4.09 9.95
CA MET A 186 10.92 2.70 10.24
C MET A 186 10.94 2.43 11.75
N GLU A 187 11.44 3.36 12.56
CA GLU A 187 11.45 3.22 14.02
C GLU A 187 10.04 3.01 14.58
N GLN A 188 9.08 3.84 14.15
CA GLN A 188 7.68 3.69 14.59
C GLN A 188 7.03 2.43 14.03
N ALA A 189 7.33 2.04 12.79
CA ALA A 189 6.82 0.82 12.19
C ALA A 189 7.31 -0.42 12.95
N ASP A 190 8.58 -0.47 13.33
CA ASP A 190 9.13 -1.57 14.12
C ASP A 190 8.53 -1.60 15.54
N ARG A 191 8.42 -0.43 16.19
CA ARG A 191 7.79 -0.31 17.52
C ARG A 191 6.36 -0.87 17.54
N VAL A 192 5.52 -0.46 16.59
CA VAL A 192 4.12 -0.93 16.55
C VAL A 192 4.02 -2.40 16.16
N VAL A 193 4.90 -2.88 15.28
CA VAL A 193 4.95 -4.31 14.92
C VAL A 193 5.31 -5.16 16.13
N ARG A 194 6.29 -4.75 16.95
CA ARG A 194 6.63 -5.46 18.20
C ARG A 194 5.46 -5.47 19.18
N HIS A 195 4.81 -4.33 19.39
CA HIS A 195 3.62 -4.25 20.24
C HIS A 195 2.51 -5.22 19.79
N PHE A 196 2.22 -5.28 18.49
CA PHE A 196 1.23 -6.22 17.96
C PHE A 196 1.66 -7.69 17.99
N GLN A 197 2.97 -7.96 17.94
CA GLN A 197 3.50 -9.33 18.12
C GLN A 197 3.33 -9.82 19.56
N GLU A 198 3.50 -8.96 20.55
CA GLU A 198 3.20 -9.27 21.96
C GLU A 198 1.71 -9.57 22.14
N LYS A 199 0.85 -8.84 21.42
CA LYS A 199 -0.61 -9.03 21.38
C LYS A 199 -1.08 -9.89 20.20
N LYS A 200 -0.39 -10.99 19.87
CA LYS A 200 -0.68 -11.81 18.67
C LYS A 200 -2.14 -12.27 18.57
N HIS A 201 -2.79 -12.58 19.70
CA HIS A 201 -4.18 -13.03 19.76
C HIS A 201 -5.21 -11.94 19.40
N LEU A 202 -4.82 -10.65 19.46
CA LEU A 202 -5.64 -9.49 19.11
C LEU A 202 -5.36 -8.98 17.70
N THR A 203 -4.34 -9.52 17.04
CA THR A 203 -3.79 -8.90 15.86
C THR A 203 -4.18 -9.66 14.59
N SER A 204 -4.64 -8.91 13.58
CA SER A 204 -4.81 -9.45 12.24
C SER A 204 -3.51 -9.39 11.43
N ASN A 205 -3.25 -10.39 10.59
CA ASN A 205 -2.12 -10.34 9.66
C ASN A 205 -2.17 -9.10 8.75
N THR A 206 -3.38 -8.66 8.38
CA THR A 206 -3.60 -7.44 7.59
C THR A 206 -3.09 -6.19 8.30
N ALA A 207 -3.26 -6.08 9.62
CA ALA A 207 -2.73 -4.95 10.39
C ALA A 207 -1.20 -4.94 10.36
N ILE A 208 -0.56 -6.06 10.69
CA ILE A 208 0.91 -6.20 10.64
C ILE A 208 1.42 -5.89 9.23
N PHE A 209 0.75 -6.43 8.21
CA PHE A 209 1.06 -6.16 6.81
C PHE A 209 1.04 -4.66 6.48
N SER A 210 0.05 -3.89 6.96
CA SER A 210 -0.03 -2.46 6.64
C SER A 210 1.19 -1.65 7.13
N PHE A 211 1.80 -2.05 8.26
CA PHE A 211 3.00 -1.40 8.79
C PHE A 211 4.25 -1.89 8.07
N LEU A 212 4.39 -3.20 7.89
CA LEU A 212 5.56 -3.78 7.21
C LEU A 212 5.65 -3.36 5.75
N PHE A 213 4.51 -3.24 5.06
CA PHE A 213 4.49 -2.82 3.65
C PHE A 213 4.99 -1.38 3.50
N ARG A 214 4.59 -0.49 4.41
CA ARG A 214 5.11 0.88 4.50
C ARG A 214 6.60 0.92 4.82
N MET A 215 7.05 0.06 5.74
CA MET A 215 8.47 -0.10 6.08
C MET A 215 9.30 -0.59 4.88
N LEU A 216 8.79 -1.54 4.09
CA LEU A 216 9.43 -1.99 2.85
C LEU A 216 9.65 -0.83 1.87
N VAL A 217 8.64 0.01 1.68
CA VAL A 217 8.76 1.20 0.81
C VAL A 217 9.85 2.14 1.35
N ALA A 218 9.85 2.44 2.65
CA ALA A 218 10.87 3.27 3.28
C ALA A 218 12.29 2.69 3.11
N GLN A 219 12.45 1.37 3.26
CA GLN A 219 13.74 0.68 3.07
C GLN A 219 14.26 0.78 1.63
N ILE A 220 13.38 0.71 0.63
CA ILE A 220 13.76 0.95 -0.78
C ILE A 220 14.24 2.40 -0.94
N GLN A 221 13.48 3.37 -0.39
CA GLN A 221 13.79 4.79 -0.47
C GLN A 221 15.15 5.15 0.17
N LEU A 222 15.49 4.49 1.28
CA LEU A 222 16.76 4.67 2.00
C LEU A 222 17.92 3.83 1.43
N GLY A 223 17.68 2.98 0.43
CA GLY A 223 18.71 2.08 -0.10
C GLY A 223 19.09 0.90 0.81
N ARG A 224 18.26 0.59 1.83
CA ARG A 224 18.46 -0.51 2.78
C ARG A 224 17.96 -1.83 2.19
N TYR A 225 18.55 -2.26 1.08
CA TYR A 225 17.99 -3.35 0.26
C TYR A 225 18.00 -4.72 0.96
N ASP A 226 18.99 -5.03 1.79
CA ASP A 226 19.06 -6.32 2.49
C ASP A 226 17.98 -6.44 3.57
N GLU A 227 17.74 -5.38 4.34
CA GLU A 227 16.64 -5.31 5.29
C GLU A 227 15.29 -5.34 4.56
N GLY A 228 15.16 -4.58 3.46
CA GLY A 228 13.97 -4.56 2.63
C GLY A 228 13.62 -5.93 2.04
N ARG A 229 14.62 -6.74 1.67
CA ARG A 229 14.39 -8.12 1.22
C ARG A 229 13.73 -8.96 2.33
N GLN A 230 14.21 -8.86 3.56
CA GLN A 230 13.63 -9.58 4.70
C GLN A 230 12.19 -9.13 4.96
N THR A 231 11.94 -7.81 4.91
CA THR A 231 10.59 -7.24 5.05
C THR A 231 9.66 -7.71 3.93
N ALA A 232 10.12 -7.75 2.67
CA ALA A 232 9.32 -8.19 1.53
C ALA A 232 8.88 -9.66 1.68
N VAL A 233 9.80 -10.55 2.05
CA VAL A 233 9.49 -11.97 2.32
C VAL A 233 8.49 -12.08 3.47
N ARG A 234 8.65 -11.29 4.53
CA ARG A 234 7.72 -11.26 5.65
C ARG A 234 6.32 -10.77 5.22
N CYS A 235 6.23 -9.72 4.41
CA CYS A 235 4.97 -9.25 3.83
C CYS A 235 4.25 -10.36 3.04
N LEU A 236 4.97 -11.07 2.16
CA LEU A 236 4.42 -12.19 1.38
C LEU A 236 3.90 -13.32 2.27
N SER A 237 4.58 -13.63 3.39
CA SER A 237 4.15 -14.67 4.33
C SER A 237 2.87 -14.35 5.11
N LEU A 238 2.49 -13.05 5.21
CA LEU A 238 1.33 -12.61 5.98
C LEU A 238 0.02 -12.60 5.19
N VAL A 239 0.11 -12.65 3.86
CA VAL A 239 -1.02 -12.47 2.96
C VAL A 239 -1.21 -13.69 2.07
N ALA A 240 -2.45 -14.02 1.74
CA ALA A 240 -2.73 -15.15 0.87
C ALA A 240 -2.25 -14.87 -0.56
N GLU A 241 -1.65 -15.87 -1.19
CA GLU A 241 -1.19 -15.80 -2.57
C GLU A 241 -2.33 -15.41 -3.53
N GLY A 242 -2.02 -14.57 -4.52
CA GLY A 242 -3.01 -14.09 -5.50
C GLY A 242 -3.99 -13.03 -4.98
N THR A 243 -3.86 -12.57 -3.74
CA THR A 243 -4.60 -11.40 -3.24
C THR A 243 -3.94 -10.08 -3.70
N PRO A 244 -4.67 -8.94 -3.70
CA PRO A 244 -4.07 -7.65 -4.07
C PRO A 244 -2.82 -7.30 -3.26
N ASN A 245 -2.84 -7.54 -1.94
CA ASN A 245 -1.69 -7.27 -1.06
C ASN A 245 -0.46 -8.15 -1.40
N TRP A 246 -0.70 -9.39 -1.84
CA TRP A 246 0.37 -10.26 -2.31
C TRP A 246 1.02 -9.69 -3.59
N PHE A 247 0.20 -9.28 -4.57
CA PHE A 247 0.71 -8.66 -5.80
C PHE A 247 1.44 -7.33 -5.54
N TYR A 248 0.94 -6.47 -4.64
CA TYR A 248 1.65 -5.25 -4.25
C TYR A 248 3.00 -5.54 -3.59
N SER A 249 3.09 -6.61 -2.79
CA SER A 249 4.35 -7.07 -2.20
C SER A 249 5.33 -7.55 -3.26
N MET A 250 4.86 -8.34 -4.23
CA MET A 250 5.66 -8.79 -5.37
C MET A 250 6.21 -7.62 -6.19
N ILE A 251 5.37 -6.63 -6.52
CA ILE A 251 5.76 -5.41 -7.23
C ILE A 251 6.92 -4.70 -6.50
N ASN A 252 6.77 -4.45 -5.21
CA ASN A 252 7.79 -3.74 -4.43
C ASN A 252 9.06 -4.58 -4.23
N TYR A 253 8.93 -5.90 -4.16
CA TYR A 253 10.09 -6.79 -4.09
C TYR A 253 10.87 -6.83 -5.41
N ILE A 254 10.17 -6.80 -6.56
CA ILE A 254 10.82 -6.65 -7.87
C ILE A 254 11.54 -5.30 -7.94
N ILE A 255 10.89 -4.20 -7.57
CA ILE A 255 11.50 -2.86 -7.55
C ILE A 255 12.74 -2.83 -6.66
N LEU A 256 12.65 -3.38 -5.44
CA LEU A 256 13.80 -3.52 -4.53
C LEU A 256 14.96 -4.28 -5.20
N SER A 257 14.66 -5.37 -5.89
CA SER A 257 15.67 -6.20 -6.57
C SER A 257 16.32 -5.44 -7.74
N LEU A 258 15.53 -4.67 -8.50
CA LEU A 258 16.02 -3.79 -9.56
C LEU A 258 16.94 -2.69 -9.01
N HIS A 259 16.55 -2.06 -7.91
CA HIS A 259 17.33 -1.01 -7.24
C HIS A 259 18.66 -1.55 -6.68
N LYS A 260 18.65 -2.75 -6.11
CA LYS A 260 19.85 -3.44 -5.64
C LYS A 260 20.77 -3.88 -6.80
N GLY A 261 20.24 -4.00 -8.01
CA GLY A 261 20.95 -4.57 -9.17
C GLY A 261 20.88 -6.10 -9.26
N ASP A 262 20.04 -6.75 -8.46
CA ASP A 262 19.79 -8.20 -8.52
C ASP A 262 18.70 -8.50 -9.56
N TYR A 263 19.07 -8.38 -10.83
CA TYR A 263 18.13 -8.54 -11.94
C TYR A 263 17.64 -9.98 -12.12
N ALA A 264 18.42 -10.97 -11.67
CA ALA A 264 18.02 -12.37 -11.68
C ALA A 264 16.85 -12.62 -10.74
N GLN A 265 16.94 -12.11 -9.50
CA GLN A 265 15.84 -12.18 -8.54
C GLN A 265 14.60 -11.43 -9.03
N ALA A 266 14.77 -10.25 -9.66
CA ALA A 266 13.68 -9.49 -10.25
C ALA A 266 12.94 -10.28 -11.35
N CYS A 267 13.68 -11.01 -12.20
CA CYS A 267 13.10 -11.90 -13.21
C CYS A 267 12.29 -13.03 -12.58
N ALA A 268 12.87 -13.74 -11.61
CA ALA A 268 12.21 -14.86 -10.95
C ALA A 268 10.89 -14.46 -10.28
N LEU A 269 10.88 -13.31 -9.58
CA LEU A 269 9.67 -12.77 -8.96
C LEU A 269 8.61 -12.36 -10.00
N LEU A 270 9.02 -11.79 -11.13
CA LEU A 270 8.10 -11.43 -12.20
C LEU A 270 7.43 -12.67 -12.80
N GLU A 271 8.19 -13.75 -13.02
CA GLU A 271 7.66 -15.02 -13.51
C GLU A 271 6.67 -15.64 -12.55
N GLU A 272 7.01 -15.69 -11.26
CA GLU A 272 6.14 -16.21 -10.21
C GLU A 272 4.79 -15.47 -10.23
N ALA A 273 4.83 -14.13 -10.22
CA ALA A 273 3.62 -13.32 -10.29
C ALA A 273 2.84 -13.52 -11.60
N ALA A 274 3.54 -13.62 -12.75
CA ALA A 274 2.91 -13.82 -14.05
C ALA A 274 2.26 -15.21 -14.21
N SER A 275 2.80 -16.23 -13.53
CA SER A 275 2.26 -17.59 -13.52
C SER A 275 0.98 -17.72 -12.68
N ASN A 276 0.75 -16.79 -11.75
CA ASN A 276 -0.41 -16.82 -10.88
C ASN A 276 -1.70 -16.42 -11.64
N LYS A 277 -2.64 -17.37 -11.73
CA LYS A 277 -3.91 -17.21 -12.47
C LYS A 277 -4.80 -16.07 -11.95
N GLN A 278 -4.58 -15.59 -10.72
CA GLN A 278 -5.35 -14.48 -10.13
C GLN A 278 -4.93 -13.11 -10.65
N LEU A 279 -3.76 -13.00 -11.29
CA LEU A 279 -3.26 -11.72 -11.81
C LEU A 279 -4.24 -11.09 -12.81
N ARG A 280 -4.85 -11.91 -13.69
CA ARG A 280 -5.80 -11.44 -14.71
C ARG A 280 -7.11 -10.88 -14.15
N TYR A 281 -7.39 -11.10 -12.86
CA TYR A 281 -8.59 -10.61 -12.18
C TYR A 281 -8.31 -9.42 -11.25
N GLN A 282 -7.05 -8.96 -11.19
CA GLN A 282 -6.68 -7.81 -10.39
C GLN A 282 -7.12 -6.50 -11.04
N ASP A 283 -7.04 -5.42 -10.27
CA ASP A 283 -7.24 -4.06 -10.77
C ASP A 283 -6.23 -3.73 -11.89
N ALA A 284 -6.67 -2.91 -12.84
CA ALA A 284 -5.86 -2.50 -13.99
C ALA A 284 -4.51 -1.91 -13.56
N ARG A 285 -4.43 -1.17 -12.45
CA ARG A 285 -3.16 -0.59 -11.98
C ARG A 285 -2.12 -1.65 -11.58
N ILE A 286 -2.56 -2.75 -10.96
CA ILE A 286 -1.66 -3.85 -10.60
C ILE A 286 -1.12 -4.50 -11.87
N ILE A 287 -2.01 -4.80 -12.82
CA ILE A 287 -1.65 -5.43 -14.09
C ILE A 287 -0.67 -4.54 -14.88
N GLU A 288 -0.97 -3.25 -15.02
CA GLU A 288 -0.12 -2.31 -15.74
C GLU A 288 1.24 -2.13 -15.05
N GLN A 289 1.32 -2.23 -13.72
CA GLN A 289 2.60 -2.13 -13.01
C GLN A 289 3.50 -3.31 -13.35
N PHE A 290 2.95 -4.53 -13.41
CA PHE A 290 3.71 -5.68 -13.90
C PHE A 290 4.16 -5.51 -15.36
N LYS A 291 3.35 -4.87 -16.21
CA LYS A 291 3.76 -4.54 -17.60
C LYS A 291 4.93 -3.58 -17.68
N LEU A 292 5.02 -2.62 -16.75
CA LEU A 292 6.17 -1.72 -16.66
C LEU A 292 7.43 -2.45 -16.22
N LEU A 293 7.32 -3.30 -15.20
CA LEU A 293 8.42 -4.12 -14.70
C LEU A 293 8.90 -5.10 -15.79
N GLU A 294 7.98 -5.75 -16.51
CA GLU A 294 8.25 -6.60 -17.66
C GLU A 294 9.00 -5.84 -18.77
N ALA A 295 8.54 -4.64 -19.13
CA ALA A 295 9.18 -3.81 -20.15
C ALA A 295 10.60 -3.37 -19.73
N MET A 296 10.80 -2.99 -18.47
CA MET A 296 12.11 -2.62 -17.93
C MET A 296 13.09 -3.80 -17.95
N LEU A 297 12.66 -4.98 -17.50
CA LEU A 297 13.48 -6.19 -17.52
C LEU A 297 13.81 -6.63 -18.96
N HIS A 298 12.87 -6.49 -19.91
CA HIS A 298 13.16 -6.69 -21.33
C HIS A 298 14.19 -5.71 -21.89
N TYR A 299 14.14 -4.44 -21.48
CA TYR A 299 15.18 -3.47 -21.85
C TYR A 299 16.55 -3.91 -21.31
N LEU A 300 16.64 -4.28 -20.03
CA LEU A 300 17.87 -4.78 -19.41
C LEU A 300 18.43 -6.03 -20.11
N HIS A 301 17.55 -6.93 -20.57
CA HIS A 301 17.94 -8.07 -21.40
C HIS A 301 18.60 -7.62 -22.71
N LYS A 302 17.98 -6.66 -23.41
CA LYS A 302 18.45 -6.17 -24.71
C LYS A 302 19.84 -5.54 -24.66
N ILE A 303 20.15 -4.86 -23.57
CA ILE A 303 21.46 -4.24 -23.35
C ILE A 303 22.48 -5.18 -22.66
N GLY A 304 22.20 -6.48 -22.58
CA GLY A 304 23.12 -7.50 -22.06
C GLY A 304 23.31 -7.50 -20.53
N LYS A 305 22.46 -6.79 -19.77
CA LYS A 305 22.58 -6.74 -18.30
C LYS A 305 21.97 -7.97 -17.61
N LEU A 306 21.31 -8.84 -18.36
CA LEU A 306 20.76 -10.12 -17.88
C LEU A 306 21.58 -11.35 -18.32
N ASP A 307 22.72 -11.20 -18.98
CA ASP A 307 23.43 -12.33 -19.62
C ASP A 307 23.94 -13.41 -18.62
N LYS A 308 23.90 -13.13 -17.31
CA LYS A 308 24.21 -14.08 -16.23
C LYS A 308 22.97 -14.69 -15.57
N ALA A 309 21.76 -14.32 -16.00
CA ALA A 309 20.50 -14.82 -15.48
C ALA A 309 19.78 -15.63 -16.57
N PRO A 310 19.13 -16.76 -16.23
CA PRO A 310 18.27 -17.43 -17.20
C PRO A 310 17.21 -16.43 -17.68
N ALA A 311 17.05 -16.31 -19.01
CA ALA A 311 15.98 -15.51 -19.57
C ALA A 311 14.66 -16.08 -19.04
N PRO A 312 13.83 -15.27 -18.35
CA PRO A 312 12.63 -15.82 -17.72
C PRO A 312 11.70 -16.49 -18.75
N ALA A 313 11.13 -17.63 -18.38
CA ALA A 313 10.08 -18.39 -19.04
C ALA A 313 8.86 -17.50 -19.33
N GLY A 314 8.92 -16.81 -20.46
CA GLY A 314 7.95 -15.80 -20.88
C GLY A 314 8.58 -14.70 -21.73
N MET A 315 9.85 -14.34 -21.45
CA MET A 315 10.65 -13.42 -22.27
C MET A 315 10.99 -13.98 -23.67
N ALA A 316 10.79 -15.28 -23.90
CA ALA A 316 10.90 -15.88 -25.23
C ALA A 316 9.94 -15.24 -26.26
N ARG A 317 8.86 -14.60 -25.81
CA ARG A 317 8.05 -13.74 -26.70
C ARG A 317 8.80 -12.46 -27.00
N LYS A 318 9.03 -12.21 -28.29
CA LYS A 318 9.58 -10.95 -28.81
C LYS A 318 8.78 -9.76 -28.26
N PHE A 319 9.35 -9.02 -27.31
CA PHE A 319 8.75 -7.79 -26.77
C PHE A 319 8.47 -6.81 -27.92
N ARG A 320 7.27 -6.22 -27.92
CA ARG A 320 6.86 -5.22 -28.92
C ARG A 320 6.45 -3.94 -28.21
N LEU A 321 7.23 -2.88 -28.41
CA LEU A 321 6.99 -1.56 -27.82
C LEU A 321 5.58 -1.03 -28.11
N SER A 322 5.07 -1.19 -29.33
CA SER A 322 3.71 -0.78 -29.70
C SER A 322 2.62 -1.51 -28.92
N ARG A 323 2.82 -2.81 -28.64
CA ARG A 323 1.89 -3.60 -27.82
C ARG A 323 1.93 -3.13 -26.37
N PHE A 324 3.13 -2.93 -25.81
CA PHE A 324 3.29 -2.42 -24.45
C PHE A 324 2.54 -1.11 -24.25
N LEU A 325 2.68 -0.14 -25.15
CA LEU A 325 1.98 1.15 -25.06
C LEU A 325 0.44 1.01 -25.08
N ASN A 326 -0.08 -0.01 -25.76
CA ASN A 326 -1.52 -0.31 -25.77
C ASN A 326 -1.99 -1.06 -24.50
N ASP A 327 -1.08 -1.77 -23.84
CA ASP A 327 -1.35 -2.57 -22.64
C ASP A 327 -1.28 -1.74 -21.33
N VAL A 328 -0.92 -0.45 -21.39
CA VAL A 328 -0.83 0.48 -20.22
C VAL A 328 -1.70 1.75 -20.30
N PRO A 329 -3.01 1.64 -20.62
CA PRO A 329 -3.87 2.80 -20.84
C PRO A 329 -4.22 3.62 -19.58
N VAL A 330 -4.21 3.04 -18.38
CA VAL A 330 -4.50 3.75 -17.12
C VAL A 330 -3.33 4.66 -16.76
N PHE A 331 -2.11 4.13 -16.74
CA PHE A 331 -0.92 4.92 -16.43
C PHE A 331 -0.60 5.93 -17.52
N SER A 332 -0.91 5.65 -18.78
CA SER A 332 -0.75 6.65 -19.86
C SER A 332 -1.60 7.91 -19.65
N LYS A 333 -2.70 7.82 -18.88
CA LYS A 333 -3.55 8.97 -18.51
C LYS A 333 -3.07 9.69 -17.26
N ASP A 334 -2.11 9.13 -16.52
CA ASP A 334 -1.52 9.79 -15.35
C ASP A 334 -0.60 10.94 -15.81
N LYS A 335 -0.84 12.13 -15.27
CA LYS A 335 -0.14 13.35 -15.66
C LYS A 335 1.12 13.59 -14.82
N ARG A 336 1.30 12.95 -13.67
CA ARG A 336 2.42 13.29 -12.75
C ARG A 336 3.14 12.10 -12.12
N GLY A 337 2.70 10.87 -12.37
CA GLY A 337 3.35 9.66 -11.86
C GLY A 337 3.88 8.77 -12.97
N THR A 338 3.30 7.58 -13.08
CA THR A 338 3.88 6.43 -13.77
C THR A 338 4.00 6.58 -15.30
N ASN A 339 3.29 7.55 -15.90
CA ASN A 339 3.45 7.86 -17.32
C ASN A 339 4.88 8.32 -17.67
N VAL A 340 5.58 8.97 -16.74
CA VAL A 340 6.97 9.36 -16.95
C VAL A 340 7.83 8.12 -17.22
N THR A 341 7.61 7.04 -16.45
CA THR A 341 8.30 5.77 -16.62
C THR A 341 8.03 5.14 -17.99
N ILE A 342 6.78 5.20 -18.47
CA ILE A 342 6.40 4.74 -19.82
C ILE A 342 7.20 5.49 -20.89
N LEU A 343 7.24 6.82 -20.81
CA LEU A 343 7.93 7.67 -21.79
C LEU A 343 9.45 7.44 -21.76
N ILE A 344 10.02 7.25 -20.57
CA ILE A 344 11.43 6.88 -20.42
C ILE A 344 11.70 5.53 -21.08
N ILE A 345 10.93 4.48 -20.76
CA ILE A 345 11.06 3.15 -21.36
C ILE A 345 10.99 3.24 -22.89
N GLN A 346 10.07 4.04 -23.43
CA GLN A 346 9.98 4.25 -24.88
C GLN A 346 11.28 4.81 -25.48
N ILE A 347 11.87 5.83 -24.85
CA ILE A 347 13.15 6.41 -25.28
C ILE A 347 14.29 5.40 -25.18
N LEU A 348 14.34 4.60 -24.11
CA LEU A 348 15.37 3.58 -23.91
C LEU A 348 15.37 2.53 -25.03
N PHE A 349 14.20 2.04 -25.44
CA PHE A 349 14.08 1.09 -26.55
C PHE A 349 14.44 1.71 -27.91
N LEU A 350 14.16 3.00 -28.12
CA LEU A 350 14.56 3.68 -29.35
C LEU A 350 16.08 3.90 -29.40
N LEU A 351 16.69 4.24 -28.26
CA LEU A 351 18.14 4.36 -28.12
C LEU A 351 18.86 3.04 -28.36
N GLU A 352 18.35 1.94 -27.80
CA GLU A 352 18.91 0.59 -28.01
C GLU A 352 18.94 0.20 -29.49
N LYS A 353 17.90 0.55 -30.24
CA LYS A 353 17.83 0.33 -31.69
C LYS A 353 18.56 1.36 -32.55
N ARG A 354 19.14 2.39 -31.92
CA ARG A 354 19.79 3.54 -32.60
C ARG A 354 18.85 4.31 -33.54
N GLU A 355 17.55 4.32 -33.24
CA GLU A 355 16.54 5.08 -33.97
C GLU A 355 16.56 6.56 -33.52
N TYR A 356 17.70 7.24 -33.71
CA TYR A 356 17.98 8.55 -33.11
C TYR A 356 17.00 9.66 -33.51
N GLU A 357 16.49 9.66 -34.74
CA GLU A 357 15.49 10.62 -35.19
C GLU A 357 14.22 10.53 -34.34
N GLN A 358 13.70 9.31 -34.13
CA GLN A 358 12.54 9.09 -33.26
C GLN A 358 12.85 9.43 -31.80
N VAL A 359 14.09 9.26 -31.35
CA VAL A 359 14.48 9.69 -30.00
C VAL A 359 14.36 11.21 -29.86
N VAL A 360 14.77 11.99 -30.87
CA VAL A 360 14.63 13.45 -30.86
C VAL A 360 13.15 13.86 -30.71
N ASP A 361 12.27 13.29 -31.54
CA ASP A 361 10.83 13.59 -31.50
C ASP A 361 10.21 13.27 -30.13
N ARG A 362 10.57 12.11 -29.56
CA ARG A 362 10.06 11.69 -28.25
C ARG A 362 10.61 12.54 -27.11
N LEU A 363 11.86 12.97 -27.19
CA LEU A 363 12.44 13.87 -26.20
C LEU A 363 11.79 15.25 -26.23
N GLU A 364 11.45 15.78 -27.39
CA GLU A 364 10.72 17.03 -27.50
C GLU A 364 9.34 16.93 -26.84
N ALA A 365 8.57 15.89 -27.17
CA ALA A 365 7.28 15.63 -26.54
C ALA A 365 7.41 15.47 -25.00
N LEU A 366 8.43 14.76 -24.54
CA LEU A 366 8.71 14.57 -23.11
C LEU A 366 9.11 15.87 -22.40
N ARG A 367 9.84 16.77 -23.07
CA ARG A 367 10.16 18.11 -22.53
C ARG A 367 8.90 18.95 -22.36
N VAL A 368 8.00 18.95 -23.35
CA VAL A 368 6.71 19.64 -23.26
C VAL A 368 5.87 19.08 -22.12
N TYR A 369 5.82 17.75 -21.99
CA TYR A 369 5.14 17.07 -20.89
C TYR A 369 5.73 17.47 -19.53
N ALA A 370 7.06 17.40 -19.37
CA ALA A 370 7.76 17.76 -18.15
C ALA A 370 7.49 19.22 -17.76
N HIS A 371 7.55 20.13 -18.73
CA HIS A 371 7.21 21.53 -18.51
C HIS A 371 5.75 21.72 -18.08
N ARG A 372 4.81 20.95 -18.64
CA ARG A 372 3.37 21.10 -18.33
C ARG A 372 2.99 20.49 -16.97
N TYR A 373 3.62 19.39 -16.58
CA TYR A 373 3.14 18.57 -15.46
C TYR A 373 4.14 18.34 -14.32
N LEU A 374 5.45 18.35 -14.59
CA LEU A 374 6.51 18.06 -13.61
C LEU A 374 7.11 19.35 -13.03
N ARG A 375 6.23 20.21 -12.50
CA ARG A 375 6.58 21.43 -11.77
C ARG A 375 6.43 21.12 -10.27
N LYS A 376 7.44 21.47 -9.45
CA LYS A 376 7.60 21.29 -7.99
C LYS A 376 8.56 20.17 -7.57
N ASP A 377 8.99 20.23 -6.31
CA ASP A 377 10.02 19.38 -5.67
C ASP A 377 9.74 17.88 -5.77
N GLU A 378 8.47 17.45 -5.75
CA GLU A 378 8.08 16.03 -5.79
C GLU A 378 8.57 15.31 -7.04
N THR A 379 8.52 15.98 -8.19
CA THR A 379 8.92 15.44 -9.50
C THR A 379 10.35 15.83 -9.89
N PHE A 380 11.13 16.35 -8.94
CA PHE A 380 12.44 16.92 -9.22
C PHE A 380 13.38 15.91 -9.91
N ARG A 381 13.51 14.71 -9.36
CA ARG A 381 14.39 13.65 -9.90
C ARG A 381 14.02 13.30 -11.34
N SER A 382 12.73 13.07 -11.61
CA SER A 382 12.24 12.82 -12.97
C SER A 382 12.49 13.98 -13.92
N ASN A 383 12.30 15.23 -13.47
CA ASN A 383 12.58 16.42 -14.27
C ASN A 383 14.07 16.55 -14.61
N VAL A 384 14.96 16.30 -13.64
CA VAL A 384 16.41 16.30 -13.85
C VAL A 384 16.81 15.19 -14.83
N PHE A 385 16.30 13.98 -14.66
CA PHE A 385 16.61 12.87 -15.57
C PHE A 385 16.12 13.13 -17.00
N ILE A 386 14.94 13.73 -17.19
CA ILE A 386 14.46 14.16 -18.52
C ILE A 386 15.39 15.21 -19.14
N LYS A 387 15.91 16.15 -18.35
CA LYS A 387 16.92 17.11 -18.81
C LYS A 387 18.23 16.42 -19.21
N MET A 388 18.65 15.39 -18.48
CA MET A 388 19.82 14.59 -18.84
C MET A 388 19.62 13.88 -20.17
N LEU A 389 18.46 13.23 -20.39
CA LEU A 389 18.14 12.61 -21.69
C LEU A 389 18.08 13.64 -22.82
N SER A 390 17.63 14.87 -22.54
CA SER A 390 17.57 15.96 -23.52
C SER A 390 18.94 16.46 -23.99
N VAL A 391 20.03 16.06 -23.32
CA VAL A 391 21.41 16.35 -23.75
C VAL A 391 21.82 15.45 -24.93
N LEU A 392 21.20 14.28 -25.10
CA LEU A 392 21.62 13.28 -26.11
C LEU A 392 21.65 13.85 -27.53
N PRO A 393 20.60 14.55 -28.03
CA PRO A 393 20.63 15.11 -29.38
C PRO A 393 21.69 16.20 -29.55
N VAL A 394 21.86 17.05 -28.53
CA VAL A 394 22.86 18.14 -28.54
C VAL A 394 24.28 17.60 -28.55
N ALA A 395 24.51 16.47 -27.87
CA ALA A 395 25.76 15.73 -27.90
C ALA A 395 25.94 14.88 -29.15
N ARG A 396 25.01 14.94 -30.12
CA ARG A 396 24.97 14.09 -31.33
C ARG A 396 25.09 12.60 -30.98
N PHE A 397 24.48 12.20 -29.86
CA PHE A 397 24.53 10.84 -29.33
C PHE A 397 25.95 10.32 -29.04
N HIS A 398 26.94 11.20 -28.88
CA HIS A 398 28.32 10.83 -28.55
C HIS A 398 28.49 10.66 -27.04
N ARG A 399 28.92 9.47 -26.59
CA ARG A 399 29.03 9.11 -25.16
C ARG A 399 29.78 10.13 -24.32
N THR A 400 31.02 10.47 -24.67
CA THR A 400 31.83 11.41 -23.87
C THR A 400 31.25 12.82 -23.84
N GLN A 401 30.68 13.31 -24.95
CA GLN A 401 30.05 14.63 -24.98
C GLN A 401 28.76 14.65 -24.14
N ALA A 402 27.94 13.59 -24.23
CA ALA A 402 26.73 13.44 -23.45
C ALA A 402 27.06 13.39 -21.95
N ALA A 403 28.03 12.56 -21.55
CA ALA A 403 28.50 12.46 -20.17
C ALA A 403 29.02 13.81 -19.65
N ARG A 404 29.86 14.52 -20.42
CA ARG A 404 30.40 15.83 -20.04
C ARG A 404 29.30 16.87 -19.82
N ARG A 405 28.34 16.94 -20.75
CA ARG A 405 27.22 17.90 -20.70
C ARG A 405 26.20 17.57 -19.61
N ALA A 406 25.97 16.29 -19.33
CA ALA A 406 25.05 15.86 -18.29
C ALA A 406 25.65 15.91 -16.88
N ARG A 407 26.98 16.01 -16.73
CA ARG A 407 27.65 16.00 -15.41
C ARG A 407 27.07 16.98 -14.38
N PRO A 408 26.75 18.24 -14.71
CA PRO A 408 26.11 19.15 -13.74
C PRO A 408 24.69 18.71 -13.36
N LEU A 409 23.97 18.07 -14.28
CA LEU A 409 22.62 17.54 -14.01
C LEU A 409 22.67 16.27 -13.17
N LEU A 410 23.64 15.39 -13.42
CA LEU A 410 23.87 14.19 -12.61
C LEU A 410 24.20 14.55 -11.16
N LYS A 411 25.09 15.52 -10.93
CA LYS A 411 25.36 16.03 -9.58
C LYS A 411 24.10 16.53 -8.87
N ARG A 412 23.26 17.29 -9.57
CA ARG A 412 21.98 17.77 -9.04
C ARG A 412 21.00 16.63 -8.73
N LEU A 413 21.05 15.54 -9.49
CA LEU A 413 20.23 14.35 -9.24
C LEU A 413 20.71 13.65 -7.95
N GLU A 414 22.02 13.49 -7.78
CA GLU A 414 22.67 12.89 -6.61
C GLU A 414 22.44 13.71 -5.32
N GLU A 415 22.38 15.05 -5.42
CA GLU A 415 22.07 15.95 -4.30
C GLU A 415 20.66 15.75 -3.71
N VAL A 416 19.73 15.18 -4.49
CA VAL A 416 18.36 14.87 -4.05
C VAL A 416 18.17 13.35 -4.09
N PRO A 417 18.52 12.64 -3.00
CA PRO A 417 18.39 11.18 -2.96
C PRO A 417 16.93 10.74 -3.13
N LEU A 418 16.75 9.47 -3.47
CA LEU A 418 15.43 8.85 -3.62
C LEU A 418 14.56 9.06 -2.36
N SER A 419 15.18 8.98 -1.17
CA SER A 419 14.56 9.27 0.13
C SER A 419 14.05 10.70 0.34
N ARG A 420 14.31 11.65 -0.56
CA ARG A 420 13.66 12.97 -0.56
C ARG A 420 12.54 13.09 -1.58
N SER A 421 12.35 12.06 -2.40
CA SER A 421 11.18 11.92 -3.26
C SER A 421 10.02 11.32 -2.46
N MET A 422 8.85 11.93 -2.58
CA MET A 422 7.58 11.32 -2.15
C MET A 422 6.88 10.57 -3.27
N LEU A 423 7.45 10.58 -4.47
CA LEU A 423 6.98 9.67 -5.50
C LEU A 423 7.40 8.27 -5.07
N GLY A 424 6.46 7.33 -5.17
CA GLY A 424 6.75 5.95 -4.86
C GLY A 424 7.88 5.42 -5.76
N ALA A 425 8.60 4.42 -5.25
CA ALA A 425 9.64 3.73 -6.01
C ALA A 425 9.09 3.05 -7.29
N ASP A 426 7.77 2.95 -7.42
CA ASP A 426 7.06 2.49 -8.61
C ASP A 426 7.17 3.44 -9.81
N ILE A 427 7.49 4.72 -9.58
CA ILE A 427 7.76 5.71 -10.65
C ILE A 427 9.22 5.60 -11.13
N GLU A 428 10.17 5.53 -10.19
CA GLU A 428 11.57 5.30 -10.47
C GLU A 428 11.92 3.81 -10.31
N VAL A 429 11.41 2.99 -11.24
CA VAL A 429 11.55 1.52 -11.22
C VAL A 429 13.02 1.06 -11.17
N LEU A 430 13.93 1.86 -11.73
CA LEU A 430 15.37 1.71 -11.62
C LEU A 430 15.94 3.08 -11.25
N PRO A 431 16.92 3.17 -10.32
CA PRO A 431 17.56 4.43 -9.97
C PRO A 431 18.05 5.18 -11.22
N TYR A 432 17.70 6.45 -11.35
CA TYR A 432 18.00 7.25 -12.54
C TYR A 432 19.50 7.43 -12.77
N GLU A 433 20.30 7.43 -11.71
CA GLU A 433 21.77 7.40 -11.78
C GLU A 433 22.23 6.14 -12.52
N LYS A 434 21.71 4.98 -12.10
CA LYS A 434 22.03 3.69 -12.74
C LYS A 434 21.49 3.60 -14.16
N LEU A 435 20.28 4.10 -14.38
CA LEU A 435 19.68 4.12 -15.71
C LEU A 435 20.47 5.02 -16.67
N TRP A 436 21.02 6.14 -16.17
CA TRP A 436 21.89 7.01 -16.96
C TRP A 436 23.18 6.31 -17.39
N GLU A 437 23.78 5.50 -16.52
CA GLU A 437 24.93 4.66 -16.91
C GLU A 437 24.58 3.74 -18.08
N PHE A 438 23.41 3.11 -18.06
CA PHE A 438 22.95 2.24 -19.14
C PHE A 438 22.65 3.00 -20.44
N VAL A 439 22.11 4.21 -20.33
CA VAL A 439 21.98 5.12 -21.47
C VAL A 439 23.35 5.41 -22.09
N LEU A 440 24.36 5.77 -21.30
CA LEU A 440 25.71 6.05 -21.79
C LEU A 440 26.39 4.82 -22.40
N ASP A 441 26.19 3.64 -21.81
CA ASP A 441 26.68 2.36 -22.35
C ASP A 441 26.08 2.07 -23.73
N SER A 442 24.81 2.40 -23.94
CA SER A 442 24.09 2.16 -25.20
C SER A 442 24.58 3.04 -26.36
N LEU A 443 25.22 4.18 -26.08
CA LEU A 443 25.75 5.11 -27.09
C LEU A 443 27.07 4.63 -27.75
N GLY A 444 27.71 3.59 -27.21
CA GLY A 444 29.00 3.08 -27.70
C GLY A 444 30.18 4.03 -27.43
N THR A 445 31.40 3.60 -27.81
CA THR A 445 32.67 4.31 -27.56
C THR A 445 33.30 4.94 -28.81
N ARG A 446 32.57 5.03 -29.94
CA ARG A 446 33.15 5.53 -31.19
C ARG A 446 33.52 6.99 -31.15
#